data_AF-A0AAV3PHW9-F1
#
_entry.id   AF-A0AAV3PHW9-F1
#
_cell.length_a   1.000
_cell.length_b   1.000
_cell.length_c   1.000
_cell.angle_alpha   90.00
_cell.angle_beta   90.00
_cell.angle_gamma   90.00
#
_symmetry.space_group_name_H-M   'P 1'
#
loop_
_entity.id
_entity.type
_entity.pdbx_description
1 polymer ?
#
loop_
_entity_poly.entity_id
_entity_poly.type
_entity_poly.pdbx_seq_one_letter_code
_entity_poly.pdbx_strand_id
1 'polypeptide(L)'
;MYSCSLSTNRRRCLKHHQGSSSLELPKVESYPEPGTFRLKVTSGKTYLLRIISASVDPCIFFKIANHNMVIVANDASYTNPFRTDVIIISPGQTIDVLLTANQPPGLYYMTTTVFVNSKVKFRDIPWNLVTSPFWAPVPLEVDEHMLITIGLGFQPCSIKDPTQICNGTTFLEYRMSGSLNNITFRLPTKMSLLEAHYNKDDGIYTSDFPNKPPLTFNFTDERYRFDLEKLMTELGTKVKRLKYNSSVEIVFQSTTLITPENHPMHLHGFNFHILGQGFGNYDPSRHREKLNYLNPILTSTVSVPSKVNTYNNFFTQL
;
A
#
# COMPACT_ATOMS: atom_id res chain seq x y z
N MET A 1 -24.27 -6.73 7.91
CA MET A 1 -24.76 -5.76 6.91
C MET A 1 -26.20 -6.13 6.62
N TYR A 2 -27.14 -5.26 7.01
CA TYR A 2 -28.56 -5.44 6.70
C TYR A 2 -28.82 -4.85 5.31
N SER A 3 -29.40 -5.63 4.40
CA SER A 3 -29.98 -5.10 3.16
C SER A 3 -31.50 -5.00 3.38
N CYS A 4 -32.03 -3.79 3.33
CA CYS A 4 -33.48 -3.53 3.30
C CYS A 4 -33.80 -2.93 1.94
N SER A 5 -34.51 -3.69 1.10
CA SER A 5 -35.14 -3.19 -0.12
C SER A 5 -36.48 -2.53 0.23
N LEU A 6 -36.66 -1.29 -0.23
CA LEU A 6 -37.90 -0.53 -0.10
C LEU A 6 -38.83 -0.89 -1.27
N SER A 7 -39.85 -1.70 -0.98
CA SER A 7 -41.01 -1.87 -1.85
C SER A 7 -42.23 -2.26 -1.01
N THR A 8 -43.23 -1.37 -1.04
CA THR A 8 -44.65 -1.52 -0.68
C THR A 8 -45.05 -2.10 0.70
N ASN A 9 -45.70 -1.23 1.49
CA ASN A 9 -46.57 -1.45 2.66
C ASN A 9 -46.72 -2.89 3.22
N ARG A 10 -45.76 -3.32 4.06
CA ARG A 10 -45.94 -4.07 5.33
C ARG A 10 -44.57 -4.33 5.98
N ARG A 11 -44.34 -3.83 7.20
CA ARG A 11 -43.13 -4.14 7.98
C ARG A 11 -43.18 -5.60 8.44
N ARG A 12 -42.27 -6.45 7.95
CA ARG A 12 -41.93 -7.74 8.56
C ARG A 12 -40.41 -7.94 8.53
N CYS A 13 -39.76 -7.76 9.67
CA CYS A 13 -38.41 -8.24 9.90
C CYS A 13 -38.52 -9.70 10.39
N LEU A 14 -38.09 -10.66 9.56
CA LEU A 14 -37.96 -12.06 9.99
C LEU A 14 -36.59 -12.23 10.66
N LYS A 15 -36.60 -12.62 11.95
CA LYS A 15 -35.45 -13.24 12.61
C LYS A 15 -35.33 -14.67 12.09
N HIS A 16 -34.19 -15.05 11.51
CA HIS A 16 -33.84 -16.47 11.38
C HIS A 16 -32.74 -16.82 12.37
N HIS A 17 -33.08 -17.81 13.21
CA HIS A 17 -32.28 -18.44 14.23
C HIS A 17 -31.01 -19.11 13.66
N GLN A 18 -29.98 -19.16 14.51
CA GLN A 18 -28.76 -19.93 14.33
C GLN A 18 -29.08 -21.40 14.02
N GLY A 19 -28.65 -21.86 12.84
CA GLY A 19 -28.50 -23.27 12.49
C GLY A 19 -27.06 -23.49 12.04
N SER A 20 -26.40 -24.50 12.62
CA SER A 20 -25.08 -24.97 12.23
C SER A 20 -25.08 -25.41 10.76
N SER A 21 -24.62 -24.54 9.85
CA SER A 21 -24.21 -24.93 8.50
C SER A 21 -22.72 -24.73 8.38
N SER A 22 -21.99 -25.84 8.20
CA SER A 22 -20.67 -25.81 7.56
C SER A 22 -20.73 -24.90 6.34
N LEU A 23 -19.88 -23.86 6.29
CA LEU A 23 -19.68 -23.05 5.10
C LEU A 23 -19.09 -23.97 4.02
N GLU A 24 -19.96 -24.61 3.24
CA GLU A 24 -19.55 -25.19 1.97
C GLU A 24 -19.18 -24.03 1.04
N LEU A 25 -17.93 -24.07 0.55
CA LEU A 25 -17.49 -23.20 -0.54
C LEU A 25 -18.46 -23.38 -1.72
N PRO A 26 -18.92 -22.31 -2.37
CA PRO A 26 -19.78 -22.43 -3.53
C PRO A 26 -19.09 -23.34 -4.57
N LYS A 27 -19.80 -24.40 -5.01
CA LYS A 27 -19.36 -25.24 -6.12
C LYS A 27 -19.23 -24.34 -7.35
N VAL A 28 -18.01 -24.14 -7.82
CA VAL A 28 -17.73 -23.40 -9.05
C VAL A 28 -18.10 -24.29 -10.23
N GLU A 29 -19.34 -24.19 -10.69
CA GLU A 29 -19.85 -24.79 -11.94
C GLU A 29 -19.63 -23.88 -13.16
N SER A 30 -18.71 -22.92 -13.10
CA SER A 30 -18.32 -22.14 -14.29
C SER A 30 -17.15 -22.84 -14.99
N TYR A 31 -17.36 -23.33 -16.20
CA TYR A 31 -16.26 -23.67 -17.09
C TYR A 31 -15.48 -22.39 -17.43
N PRO A 32 -14.14 -22.44 -17.54
CA PRO A 32 -13.36 -21.24 -17.84
C PRO A 32 -13.77 -20.67 -19.20
N GLU A 33 -14.22 -19.41 -19.20
CA GLU A 33 -14.65 -18.67 -20.38
C GLU A 33 -13.57 -18.69 -21.48
N PRO A 34 -13.95 -18.66 -22.77
CA PRO A 34 -13.01 -18.47 -23.86
C PRO A 34 -12.10 -17.27 -23.60
N GLY A 35 -10.78 -17.45 -23.71
CA GLY A 35 -9.79 -16.40 -23.42
C GLY A 35 -9.25 -16.37 -21.99
N THR A 36 -9.75 -17.22 -21.08
CA THR A 36 -9.13 -17.38 -19.75
C THR A 36 -7.68 -17.84 -19.91
N PHE A 37 -6.73 -17.15 -19.25
CA PHE A 37 -5.32 -17.51 -19.24
C PHE A 37 -5.11 -18.94 -18.72
N ARG A 38 -4.21 -19.70 -19.36
CA ARG A 38 -3.88 -21.08 -18.96
C ARG A 38 -2.38 -21.27 -18.94
N LEU A 39 -1.88 -21.73 -17.80
CA LEU A 39 -0.49 -22.19 -17.63
C LEU A 39 -0.46 -23.72 -17.69
N LYS A 40 0.17 -24.29 -18.72
CA LYS A 40 0.41 -25.74 -18.79
C LYS A 40 1.65 -26.09 -17.97
N VAL A 41 1.52 -27.10 -17.11
CA VAL A 41 2.60 -27.61 -16.26
C VAL A 41 2.75 -29.12 -16.42
N THR A 42 3.94 -29.63 -16.11
CA THR A 42 4.29 -31.04 -16.09
C THR A 42 4.33 -31.51 -14.63
N SER A 43 3.64 -32.62 -14.35
CA SER A 43 3.60 -33.20 -13.01
C SER A 43 5.02 -33.42 -12.43
N GLY A 44 5.20 -33.08 -11.16
CA GLY A 44 6.46 -33.18 -10.43
C GLY A 44 7.50 -32.08 -10.74
N LYS A 45 7.27 -31.21 -11.72
CA LYS A 45 8.18 -30.10 -12.03
C LYS A 45 7.89 -28.87 -11.15
N THR A 46 8.92 -28.05 -10.95
CA THR A 46 8.82 -26.78 -10.23
C THR A 46 8.97 -25.62 -11.21
N TYR A 47 8.16 -24.59 -11.01
CA TYR A 47 8.04 -23.41 -11.87
C TYR A 47 8.28 -22.15 -11.05
N LEU A 48 9.05 -21.21 -11.59
CA LEU A 48 9.14 -19.86 -11.05
C LEU A 48 8.03 -19.01 -11.66
N LEU A 49 7.06 -18.59 -10.83
CA LEU A 49 6.02 -17.64 -11.23
C LEU A 49 6.45 -16.25 -10.79
N ARG A 50 6.45 -15.30 -11.73
CA ARG A 50 6.74 -13.89 -11.49
C ARG A 50 5.43 -13.12 -11.49
N ILE A 51 4.93 -12.80 -10.31
CA ILE A 51 3.62 -12.20 -10.14
C ILE A 51 3.81 -10.69 -10.01
N ILE A 52 3.17 -9.94 -10.91
CA ILE A 52 3.27 -8.49 -11.01
C ILE A 52 1.89 -7.90 -10.77
N SER A 53 1.76 -7.00 -9.80
CA SER A 53 0.52 -6.28 -9.60
C SER A 53 0.50 -4.98 -10.38
N ALA A 54 -0.17 -5.01 -11.54
CA ALA A 54 -0.48 -3.84 -12.36
C ALA A 54 -1.88 -3.26 -12.06
N SER A 55 -2.43 -3.54 -10.88
CA SER A 55 -3.70 -2.96 -10.43
C SER A 55 -3.56 -1.47 -10.14
N VAL A 56 -4.63 -0.70 -10.30
CA VAL A 56 -4.63 0.74 -10.01
C VAL A 56 -4.97 1.06 -8.55
N ASP A 57 -5.79 0.22 -7.90
CA ASP A 57 -6.37 0.56 -6.59
C ASP A 57 -6.24 -0.58 -5.56
N PRO A 58 -6.95 -1.72 -5.68
CA PRO A 58 -6.94 -2.69 -4.60
C PRO A 58 -5.60 -3.44 -4.51
N CYS A 59 -5.12 -3.62 -3.27
CA CYS A 59 -4.28 -4.79 -2.97
C CYS A 59 -5.11 -6.06 -3.28
N ILE A 60 -4.46 -7.11 -3.76
CA ILE A 60 -5.15 -8.36 -4.12
C ILE A 60 -4.55 -9.55 -3.38
N PHE A 61 -5.42 -10.46 -2.95
CA PHE A 61 -5.03 -11.81 -2.64
C PHE A 61 -4.84 -12.59 -3.93
N PHE A 62 -3.81 -13.44 -3.99
CA PHE A 62 -3.62 -14.38 -5.08
C PHE A 62 -3.39 -15.79 -4.52
N LYS A 63 -4.07 -16.79 -5.10
CA LYS A 63 -3.97 -18.21 -4.71
C LYS A 63 -4.04 -19.12 -5.94
N ILE A 64 -3.45 -20.30 -5.82
CA ILE A 64 -3.60 -21.39 -6.78
C ILE A 64 -4.25 -22.56 -6.03
N ALA A 65 -5.39 -23.03 -6.53
CA ALA A 65 -6.17 -24.08 -5.88
C ALA A 65 -5.29 -25.31 -5.57
N ASN A 66 -5.35 -25.79 -4.32
CA ASN A 66 -4.62 -26.95 -3.79
C ASN A 66 -3.09 -26.89 -3.93
N HIS A 67 -2.50 -25.73 -4.21
CA HIS A 67 -1.05 -25.59 -4.30
C HIS A 67 -0.54 -24.57 -3.28
N ASN A 68 0.48 -24.98 -2.52
CA ASN A 68 1.33 -24.04 -1.80
C ASN A 68 2.36 -23.44 -2.75
N MET A 69 2.75 -22.21 -2.47
CA MET A 69 3.78 -21.44 -3.14
C MET A 69 4.93 -21.17 -2.16
N VAL A 70 6.16 -21.10 -2.64
CA VAL A 70 7.31 -20.68 -1.84
C VAL A 70 7.79 -19.34 -2.37
N ILE A 71 7.61 -18.27 -1.60
CA ILE A 71 8.12 -16.94 -1.94
C ILE A 71 9.64 -16.98 -1.87
N VAL A 72 10.30 -16.49 -2.92
CA VAL A 72 11.78 -16.46 -3.02
C VAL A 72 12.35 -15.08 -3.34
N ALA A 73 11.54 -14.16 -3.85
CA ALA A 73 11.93 -12.75 -3.99
C ALA A 73 10.72 -11.81 -3.91
N ASN A 74 10.98 -10.57 -3.51
CA ASN A 74 10.06 -9.44 -3.56
C ASN A 74 10.81 -8.24 -4.17
N ASP A 75 10.23 -7.57 -5.16
CA ASP A 75 10.83 -6.41 -5.83
C ASP A 75 12.29 -6.64 -6.23
N ALA A 76 12.53 -7.77 -6.91
CA ALA A 76 13.84 -8.24 -7.35
C ALA A 76 14.88 -8.47 -6.24
N SER A 77 14.49 -8.45 -4.97
CA SER A 77 15.35 -8.76 -3.82
C SER A 77 15.03 -10.14 -3.26
N TYR A 78 16.06 -10.98 -3.13
CA TYR A 78 15.91 -12.34 -2.60
C TYR A 78 15.49 -12.33 -1.13
N THR A 79 14.46 -13.12 -0.84
CA THR A 79 13.95 -13.30 0.52
C THR A 79 14.40 -14.63 1.11
N ASN A 80 14.39 -14.74 2.43
CA ASN A 80 14.39 -16.03 3.10
C ASN A 80 13.14 -16.80 2.65
N PRO A 81 13.29 -17.99 2.05
CA PRO A 81 12.16 -18.67 1.46
C PRO A 81 11.04 -18.94 2.46
N PHE A 82 9.82 -18.53 2.11
CA PHE A 82 8.64 -18.67 2.97
C PHE A 82 7.53 -19.37 2.22
N ARG A 83 6.97 -20.44 2.81
CA ARG A 83 5.90 -21.23 2.20
C ARG A 83 4.54 -20.69 2.63
N THR A 84 3.68 -20.43 1.65
CA THR A 84 2.31 -19.93 1.87
C THR A 84 1.36 -20.46 0.80
N ASP A 85 0.07 -20.55 1.10
CA ASP A 85 -0.99 -20.85 0.12
C ASP A 85 -1.59 -19.58 -0.50
N VAL A 86 -1.30 -18.41 0.08
CA VAL A 86 -1.80 -17.10 -0.33
C VAL A 86 -0.71 -16.05 -0.30
N ILE A 87 -0.71 -15.18 -1.30
CA ILE A 87 0.06 -13.93 -1.28
C ILE A 87 -0.89 -12.75 -1.25
N ILE A 88 -0.47 -11.67 -0.57
CA ILE A 88 -1.06 -10.35 -0.70
C ILE A 88 -0.08 -9.52 -1.50
N ILE A 89 -0.52 -8.95 -2.61
CA ILE A 89 0.32 -8.11 -3.47
C ILE A 89 -0.38 -6.77 -3.71
N SER A 90 0.37 -5.69 -3.56
CA SER A 90 -0.12 -4.32 -3.72
C SER A 90 0.24 -3.78 -5.10
N PRO A 91 -0.51 -2.79 -5.64
CA PRO A 91 -0.09 -2.05 -6.83
C PRO A 91 1.40 -1.71 -6.82
N GLY A 92 2.11 -2.02 -7.90
CA GLY A 92 3.55 -1.73 -8.05
C GLY A 92 4.51 -2.78 -7.49
N GLN A 93 4.04 -3.73 -6.67
CA GLN A 93 4.89 -4.81 -6.16
C GLN A 93 5.05 -5.96 -7.17
N THR A 94 6.17 -6.67 -7.05
CA THR A 94 6.43 -7.93 -7.73
C THR A 94 6.84 -9.01 -6.74
N ILE A 95 6.29 -10.22 -6.88
CA ILE A 95 6.61 -11.35 -6.01
C ILE A 95 6.97 -12.55 -6.89
N ASP A 96 8.15 -13.12 -6.65
CA ASP A 96 8.60 -14.34 -7.30
C ASP A 96 8.33 -15.53 -6.37
N VAL A 97 7.60 -16.52 -6.88
CA VAL A 97 7.26 -17.74 -6.14
C VAL A 97 7.63 -19.01 -6.88
N LEU A 98 8.06 -20.03 -6.15
CA LEU A 98 8.19 -21.39 -6.66
C LEU A 98 6.87 -22.15 -6.47
N LEU A 99 6.33 -22.65 -7.58
CA LEU A 99 5.19 -23.55 -7.63
C LEU A 99 5.66 -24.95 -8.02
N THR A 100 5.46 -25.94 -7.16
CA THR A 100 5.68 -27.35 -7.52
C THR A 100 4.36 -27.98 -7.95
N ALA A 101 4.28 -28.50 -9.18
CA ALA A 101 3.10 -29.18 -9.72
C ALA A 101 2.95 -30.60 -9.14
N ASN A 102 2.64 -30.68 -7.84
CA ASN A 102 2.61 -31.91 -7.05
C ASN A 102 1.21 -32.49 -6.83
N GLN A 103 0.17 -31.84 -7.38
CA GLN A 103 -1.20 -32.34 -7.30
C GLN A 103 -1.49 -33.34 -8.44
N PRO A 104 -2.53 -34.20 -8.31
CA PRO A 104 -2.96 -35.10 -9.39
C PRO A 104 -3.20 -34.34 -10.70
N PRO A 105 -2.99 -34.97 -11.88
CA PRO A 105 -3.28 -34.33 -13.16
C PRO A 105 -4.73 -33.82 -13.22
N GLY A 106 -4.90 -32.52 -13.45
CA GLY A 106 -6.20 -31.86 -13.42
C GLY A 106 -6.11 -30.36 -13.72
N LEU A 107 -7.23 -29.66 -13.61
CA LEU A 107 -7.31 -28.21 -13.76
C LEU A 107 -7.42 -27.57 -12.36
N TYR A 108 -6.54 -26.60 -12.10
CA TYR A 108 -6.50 -25.87 -10.85
C TYR A 108 -6.65 -24.38 -11.13
N TYR A 109 -7.59 -23.72 -10.46
CA TYR A 109 -7.82 -22.29 -10.65
C TYR A 109 -6.68 -21.48 -10.03
N MET A 110 -6.17 -20.53 -10.81
CA MET A 110 -5.42 -19.38 -10.33
C MET A 110 -6.43 -18.25 -10.13
N THR A 111 -6.54 -17.72 -8.92
CA THR A 111 -7.60 -16.76 -8.57
C THR A 111 -7.06 -15.57 -7.81
N THR A 112 -7.72 -14.43 -7.99
CA THR A 112 -7.48 -13.22 -7.24
C THR A 112 -8.77 -12.70 -6.61
N THR A 113 -8.65 -12.05 -5.46
CA THR A 113 -9.76 -11.31 -4.85
C THR A 113 -9.24 -10.06 -4.18
N VAL A 114 -10.09 -9.04 -4.07
CA VAL A 114 -9.72 -7.75 -3.49
C VAL A 114 -9.45 -7.91 -1.99
N PHE A 115 -8.33 -7.38 -1.54
CA PHE A 115 -8.02 -7.23 -0.12
C PHE A 115 -8.74 -5.99 0.43
N VAL A 116 -9.85 -6.19 1.14
CA VAL A 116 -10.56 -5.11 1.85
C VAL A 116 -10.29 -5.24 3.35
N ASN A 117 -9.67 -4.22 3.94
CA ASN A 117 -9.54 -3.93 5.38
C ASN A 117 -9.96 -5.07 6.33
N SER A 118 -9.15 -6.13 6.36
CA SER A 118 -9.26 -7.14 7.41
C SER A 118 -8.33 -6.74 8.55
N LYS A 119 -8.69 -7.11 9.78
CA LYS A 119 -7.82 -7.02 10.97
C LYS A 119 -6.65 -8.01 10.83
N VAL A 120 -5.87 -7.90 9.76
CA VAL A 120 -4.70 -8.73 9.51
C VAL A 120 -3.64 -8.26 10.46
N LYS A 121 -3.18 -9.18 11.32
CA LYS A 121 -1.91 -8.97 12.00
C LYS A 121 -0.84 -9.09 10.93
N PHE A 122 -0.08 -8.01 10.67
CA PHE A 122 1.12 -8.01 9.81
C PHE A 122 2.20 -8.89 10.44
N ARG A 123 2.00 -10.21 10.45
CA ARG A 123 2.92 -11.15 11.11
C ARG A 123 3.97 -11.72 10.18
N ASP A 124 3.85 -11.56 8.87
CA ASP A 124 4.72 -12.25 7.93
C ASP A 124 5.25 -11.30 6.84
N ILE A 125 5.95 -10.22 7.23
CA ILE A 125 6.83 -9.52 6.28
C ILE A 125 7.98 -10.50 5.99
N PRO A 126 8.21 -10.94 4.74
CA PRO A 126 9.33 -11.79 4.42
C PRO A 126 10.64 -11.10 4.81
N TRP A 127 11.65 -11.83 5.23
CA TRP A 127 12.97 -11.26 5.53
C TRP A 127 13.89 -11.40 4.32
N ASN A 128 14.91 -10.56 4.20
CA ASN A 128 15.92 -10.74 3.16
C ASN A 128 16.83 -11.95 3.47
N LEU A 129 17.30 -12.59 2.41
CA LEU A 129 18.34 -13.61 2.50
C LEU A 129 19.71 -12.94 2.67
N VAL A 130 20.26 -12.94 3.89
CA VAL A 130 21.54 -12.26 4.21
C VAL A 130 22.75 -12.84 3.46
N THR A 131 22.64 -14.06 2.94
CA THR A 131 23.67 -14.71 2.11
C THR A 131 23.48 -14.44 0.62
N SER A 132 22.50 -13.62 0.23
CA SER A 132 22.28 -13.24 -1.17
C SER A 132 23.45 -12.38 -1.68
N PRO A 133 23.93 -12.60 -2.93
CA PRO A 133 24.99 -11.77 -3.50
C PRO A 133 24.61 -10.29 -3.65
N PHE A 134 23.32 -9.96 -3.59
CA PHE A 134 22.78 -8.59 -3.68
C PHE A 134 22.23 -8.08 -2.35
N TRP A 135 22.54 -8.74 -1.24
CA TRP A 135 22.12 -8.27 0.08
C TRP A 135 22.83 -6.97 0.44
N ALA A 136 22.06 -5.96 0.83
CA ALA A 136 22.56 -4.69 1.33
C ALA A 136 22.25 -4.57 2.84
N PRO A 137 23.26 -4.30 3.69
CA PRO A 137 23.03 -4.06 5.11
C PRO A 137 22.24 -2.77 5.33
N VAL A 138 21.56 -2.70 6.48
CA VAL A 138 20.79 -1.51 6.88
C VAL A 138 21.75 -0.45 7.43
N PRO A 139 21.66 0.81 6.99
CA PRO A 139 22.35 1.92 7.66
C PRO A 139 21.88 2.04 9.11
N LEU A 140 22.82 1.95 10.06
CA LEU A 140 22.50 2.04 11.50
C LEU A 140 22.53 3.47 12.03
N GLU A 141 23.34 4.33 11.42
CA GLU A 141 23.32 5.77 11.64
C GLU A 141 22.37 6.39 10.60
N VAL A 142 21.54 7.34 11.04
CA VAL A 142 20.54 8.00 10.22
C VAL A 142 20.81 9.50 10.24
N ASP A 143 21.00 10.11 9.07
CA ASP A 143 21.25 11.53 8.90
C ASP A 143 19.95 12.35 8.91
N GLU A 144 18.87 11.80 8.35
CA GLU A 144 17.58 12.47 8.20
C GLU A 144 16.42 11.58 8.66
N HIS A 145 15.60 12.11 9.58
CA HIS A 145 14.37 11.46 10.02
C HIS A 145 13.14 12.21 9.50
N MET A 146 12.23 11.47 8.88
CA MET A 146 10.95 11.99 8.38
C MET A 146 9.78 11.20 8.96
N LEU A 147 8.76 11.91 9.43
CA LEU A 147 7.43 11.38 9.71
C LEU A 147 6.50 11.94 8.64
N ILE A 148 5.96 11.07 7.79
CA ILE A 148 5.08 11.43 6.68
C ILE A 148 3.68 10.88 6.98
N THR A 149 2.74 11.76 7.29
CA THR A 149 1.33 11.38 7.38
C THR A 149 0.75 11.18 5.99
N ILE A 150 -0.01 10.11 5.82
CA ILE A 150 -0.70 9.76 4.58
C ILE A 150 -2.19 9.76 4.85
N GLY A 151 -2.95 10.39 3.97
CA GLY A 151 -4.39 10.29 4.01
C GLY A 151 -5.07 11.04 2.89
N LEU A 152 -6.36 10.81 2.84
CA LEU A 152 -7.27 11.61 2.04
C LEU A 152 -7.66 12.88 2.78
N GLY A 153 -7.94 13.91 2.01
CA GLY A 153 -8.43 15.20 2.45
C GLY A 153 -9.29 15.86 1.39
N PHE A 154 -9.52 17.15 1.60
CA PHE A 154 -10.24 18.00 0.69
C PHE A 154 -9.39 19.19 0.29
N GLN A 155 -9.63 19.67 -0.93
CA GLN A 155 -9.13 20.94 -1.41
C GLN A 155 -10.31 21.79 -1.88
N PRO A 156 -10.33 23.12 -1.61
CA PRO A 156 -11.30 24.01 -2.20
C PRO A 156 -11.22 23.96 -3.73
N CYS A 157 -12.39 23.93 -4.36
CA CYS A 157 -12.55 24.07 -5.79
C CYS A 157 -13.04 25.49 -6.12
N SER A 158 -12.68 26.01 -7.30
CA SER A 158 -13.27 27.26 -7.81
C SER A 158 -14.16 26.95 -9.01
N ILE A 159 -15.47 27.24 -8.93
CA ILE A 159 -16.37 27.18 -10.11
C ILE A 159 -15.88 28.08 -11.25
N LYS A 160 -15.10 29.12 -10.94
CA LYS A 160 -14.58 30.07 -11.93
C LYS A 160 -13.41 29.52 -12.74
N ASP A 161 -12.83 28.39 -12.34
CA ASP A 161 -11.78 27.72 -13.10
C ASP A 161 -12.42 26.60 -13.95
N PRO A 162 -12.65 26.81 -15.26
CA PRO A 162 -13.29 25.83 -16.13
C PRO A 162 -12.44 24.57 -16.35
N THR A 163 -11.19 24.54 -15.88
CA THR A 163 -10.33 23.35 -15.89
C THR A 163 -10.54 22.45 -14.67
N GLN A 164 -11.27 22.91 -13.65
CA GLN A 164 -11.57 22.14 -12.44
C GLN A 164 -12.94 21.47 -12.56
N ILE A 165 -12.95 20.15 -12.79
CA ILE A 165 -14.16 19.33 -12.72
C ILE A 165 -14.40 18.97 -11.26
N CYS A 166 -15.39 19.61 -10.64
CA CYS A 166 -15.79 19.36 -9.26
C CYS A 166 -17.18 18.74 -9.21
N ASN A 167 -17.24 17.41 -9.24
CA ASN A 167 -18.48 16.64 -9.12
C ASN A 167 -18.87 16.45 -7.64
N GLY A 168 -18.98 17.55 -6.89
CA GLY A 168 -19.48 17.52 -5.53
C GLY A 168 -21.01 17.50 -5.51
N THR A 169 -21.60 16.49 -4.88
CA THR A 169 -23.01 16.54 -4.49
C THR A 169 -23.16 17.41 -3.24
N THR A 170 -23.84 18.56 -3.38
CA THR A 170 -24.39 19.45 -2.32
C THR A 170 -23.43 20.38 -1.52
N PHE A 171 -23.82 21.66 -1.47
CA PHE A 171 -23.50 22.80 -0.56
C PHE A 171 -22.05 23.14 -0.17
N LEU A 172 -21.05 22.31 -0.43
CA LEU A 172 -19.65 22.58 -0.11
C LEU A 172 -18.77 22.17 -1.32
N GLU A 173 -18.19 23.14 -2.03
CA GLU A 173 -17.44 22.95 -3.27
C GLU A 173 -16.00 22.44 -3.03
N TYR A 174 -15.89 21.20 -2.56
CA TYR A 174 -14.60 20.56 -2.31
C TYR A 174 -14.34 19.42 -3.30
N ARG A 175 -13.07 19.24 -3.66
CA ARG A 175 -12.58 18.05 -4.36
C ARG A 175 -11.82 17.15 -3.38
N MET A 176 -12.00 15.84 -3.50
CA MET A 176 -11.17 14.88 -2.76
C MET A 176 -9.73 14.98 -3.23
N SER A 177 -8.80 14.89 -2.29
CA SER A 177 -7.37 14.89 -2.55
C SER A 177 -6.65 13.85 -1.71
N GLY A 178 -5.53 13.33 -2.19
CA GLY A 178 -4.54 12.65 -1.37
C GLY A 178 -3.47 13.65 -0.92
N SER A 179 -2.89 13.43 0.26
CA SER A 179 -1.81 14.29 0.75
C SER A 179 -0.72 13.52 1.49
N LEU A 180 0.49 14.09 1.49
CA LEU A 180 1.61 13.70 2.34
C LEU A 180 1.97 14.89 3.22
N ASN A 181 1.96 14.72 4.56
CA ASN A 181 2.16 15.82 5.51
C ASN A 181 1.27 17.05 5.22
N ASN A 182 -0.01 16.81 4.90
CA ASN A 182 -1.02 17.81 4.53
C ASN A 182 -0.76 18.57 3.20
N ILE A 183 0.24 18.16 2.42
CA ILE A 183 0.50 18.72 1.10
C ILE A 183 -0.11 17.81 0.03
N THR A 184 -1.09 18.31 -0.71
CA THR A 184 -1.57 17.70 -1.96
C THR A 184 -0.65 18.13 -3.08
N PHE A 185 0.09 17.16 -3.62
CA PHE A 185 1.07 17.44 -4.67
C PHE A 185 0.40 17.86 -5.97
N ARG A 186 0.79 19.01 -6.51
CA ARG A 186 0.39 19.48 -7.84
C ARG A 186 1.51 19.31 -8.82
N LEU A 187 1.25 18.62 -9.94
CA LEU A 187 2.20 18.53 -11.05
C LEU A 187 2.47 19.93 -11.63
N PRO A 188 3.74 20.27 -11.89
CA PRO A 188 4.06 21.51 -12.58
C PRO A 188 3.53 21.48 -14.02
N THR A 189 3.05 22.62 -14.52
CA THR A 189 2.45 22.73 -15.86
C THR A 189 3.40 23.30 -16.91
N LYS A 190 4.41 24.07 -16.50
CA LYS A 190 5.35 24.74 -17.39
C LYS A 190 6.44 23.80 -17.91
N MET A 191 6.99 22.95 -17.04
CA MET A 191 8.04 21.98 -17.36
C MET A 191 8.15 20.90 -16.27
N SER A 192 8.94 19.85 -16.51
CA SER A 192 9.19 18.81 -15.51
C SER A 192 10.03 19.33 -14.33
N LEU A 193 9.93 18.66 -13.17
CA LEU A 193 10.77 18.98 -12.00
C LEU A 193 12.26 18.83 -12.28
N LEU A 194 12.65 17.82 -13.07
CA LEU A 194 14.04 17.55 -13.42
C LEU A 194 14.61 18.66 -14.32
N GLU A 195 13.84 19.08 -15.32
CA GLU A 195 14.21 20.20 -16.19
C GLU A 195 14.34 21.51 -15.40
N ALA A 196 13.38 21.80 -14.52
CA ALA A 196 13.43 22.96 -13.63
C ALA A 196 14.68 22.95 -12.72
N HIS A 197 15.03 21.78 -12.17
CA HIS A 197 16.25 21.61 -11.38
C HIS A 197 17.52 21.87 -12.19
N TYR A 198 17.63 21.28 -13.39
CA TYR A 198 18.80 21.44 -14.25
C TYR A 198 19.00 22.88 -14.71
N ASN A 199 17.90 23.55 -15.06
CA ASN A 199 17.89 24.95 -15.50
C ASN A 199 17.96 25.97 -14.35
N LYS A 200 17.89 25.51 -13.09
CA LYS A 200 17.83 26.36 -11.89
C LYS A 200 16.65 27.35 -11.92
N ASP A 201 15.48 26.91 -12.40
CA ASP A 201 14.24 27.69 -12.36
C ASP A 201 13.53 27.47 -11.02
N ASP A 202 13.72 28.41 -10.09
CA ASP A 202 13.14 28.35 -8.75
C ASP A 202 11.63 28.67 -8.71
N GLY A 203 11.00 28.99 -9.86
CA GLY A 203 9.57 29.31 -9.96
C GLY A 203 8.65 28.09 -10.09
N ILE A 204 9.21 26.88 -10.25
CA ILE A 204 8.45 25.66 -10.56
C ILE A 204 8.07 24.87 -9.30
N TYR A 205 8.96 24.81 -8.33
CA TYR A 205 8.79 24.05 -7.09
C TYR A 205 9.54 24.72 -5.94
N THR A 206 9.14 24.41 -4.72
CA THR A 206 9.90 24.81 -3.51
C THR A 206 10.54 23.58 -2.87
N SER A 207 11.65 23.78 -2.15
CA SER A 207 12.45 22.68 -1.55
C SER A 207 12.18 22.46 -0.05
N ASP A 208 11.03 22.92 0.41
CA ASP A 208 10.61 23.01 1.80
C ASP A 208 9.56 21.95 2.18
N PHE A 209 9.53 20.79 1.51
CA PHE A 209 8.65 19.70 1.94
C PHE A 209 8.96 19.30 3.39
N PRO A 210 7.97 19.28 4.29
CA PRO A 210 8.25 19.18 5.72
C PRO A 210 8.60 17.75 6.13
N ASN A 211 9.63 17.62 6.99
CA ASN A 211 10.03 16.34 7.59
C ASN A 211 9.00 15.78 8.59
N LYS A 212 8.02 16.59 9.01
CA LYS A 212 6.98 16.20 9.99
C LYS A 212 5.63 16.81 9.56
N PRO A 213 4.49 16.22 9.95
CA PRO A 213 3.20 16.81 9.67
C PRO A 213 3.09 18.21 10.34
N PRO A 214 2.53 19.22 9.65
CA PRO A 214 2.40 20.57 10.17
C PRO A 214 1.44 20.65 11.37
N LEU A 215 0.48 19.73 11.45
CA LEU A 215 -0.44 19.56 12.57
C LEU A 215 -0.30 18.15 13.14
N THR A 216 -0.02 18.05 14.44
CA THR A 216 0.03 16.77 15.15
C THR A 216 -1.26 16.53 15.90
N PHE A 217 -1.84 15.35 15.73
CA PHE A 217 -3.04 14.89 16.43
C PHE A 217 -2.99 13.37 16.57
N ASN A 218 -3.98 12.77 17.22
CA ASN A 218 -4.12 11.31 17.22
C ASN A 218 -4.59 10.85 15.83
N PHE A 219 -3.64 10.61 14.93
CA PHE A 219 -3.85 10.30 13.50
C PHE A 219 -4.79 9.12 13.25
N THR A 220 -4.81 8.17 14.18
CA THR A 220 -5.57 6.91 14.09
C THR A 220 -6.88 6.92 14.86
N ASP A 221 -7.24 8.04 15.49
CA ASP A 221 -8.49 8.22 16.21
C ASP A 221 -9.65 8.46 15.24
N GLU A 222 -10.64 7.58 15.30
CA GLU A 222 -11.81 7.67 14.43
C GLU A 222 -12.74 8.83 14.79
N ARG A 223 -12.57 9.44 15.98
CA ARG A 223 -13.31 10.64 16.37
C ARG A 223 -13.01 11.86 15.50
N TYR A 224 -11.85 11.88 14.84
CA TYR A 224 -11.49 12.94 13.88
C TYR A 224 -11.94 12.63 12.44
N ARG A 225 -12.74 11.60 12.23
CA ARG A 225 -13.38 11.38 10.91
C ARG A 225 -14.23 12.57 10.55
N PHE A 226 -14.06 13.06 9.32
CA PHE A 226 -14.80 14.20 8.79
C PHE A 226 -14.61 15.51 9.57
N ASP A 227 -13.52 15.61 10.34
CA ASP A 227 -13.09 16.87 10.97
C ASP A 227 -12.56 17.81 9.88
N LEU A 228 -13.35 18.83 9.52
CA LEU A 228 -13.07 19.71 8.40
C LEU A 228 -11.73 20.44 8.56
N GLU A 229 -11.37 20.88 9.76
CA GLU A 229 -10.11 21.59 10.01
C GLU A 229 -8.90 20.72 9.66
N LYS A 230 -8.97 19.42 9.97
CA LYS A 230 -7.89 18.45 9.71
C LYS A 230 -7.91 17.89 8.29
N LEU A 231 -9.04 18.01 7.60
CA LEU A 231 -9.22 17.53 6.23
C LEU A 231 -8.76 18.52 5.16
N MET A 232 -8.64 19.80 5.49
CA MET A 232 -8.19 20.80 4.51
C MET A 232 -6.70 20.64 4.21
N THR A 233 -6.41 20.28 2.96
CA THR A 233 -5.05 20.09 2.46
C THR A 233 -4.53 21.35 1.75
N GLU A 234 -3.22 21.55 1.82
CA GLU A 234 -2.53 22.61 1.09
C GLU A 234 -2.10 22.10 -0.28
N LEU A 235 -2.45 22.81 -1.35
CA LEU A 235 -1.99 22.49 -2.69
C LEU A 235 -0.57 23.05 -2.90
N GLY A 236 0.38 22.20 -3.26
CA GLY A 236 1.76 22.64 -3.45
C GLY A 236 2.58 21.72 -4.33
N THR A 237 3.63 22.30 -4.95
CA THR A 237 4.68 21.55 -5.65
C THR A 237 5.94 21.65 -4.78
N LYS A 238 5.96 20.89 -3.68
CA LYS A 238 7.03 20.90 -2.69
C LYS A 238 7.88 19.64 -2.82
N VAL A 239 9.20 19.77 -2.81
CA VAL A 239 10.15 18.66 -2.83
C VAL A 239 11.00 18.64 -1.57
N LYS A 240 11.50 17.46 -1.18
CA LYS A 240 12.54 17.33 -0.15
C LYS A 240 13.89 17.17 -0.85
N ARG A 241 14.80 18.13 -0.64
CA ARG A 241 16.21 17.98 -1.04
C ARG A 241 16.95 17.19 0.03
N LEU A 242 17.73 16.21 -0.39
CA LEU A 242 18.58 15.38 0.46
C LEU A 242 20.02 15.54 0.01
N LYS A 243 20.95 15.48 0.96
CA LYS A 243 22.37 15.49 0.64
C LYS A 243 22.74 14.15 0.00
N TYR A 244 23.58 14.18 -1.03
CA TYR A 244 24.18 12.94 -1.54
C TYR A 244 24.84 12.17 -0.39
N ASN A 245 24.75 10.83 -0.43
CA ASN A 245 25.31 9.95 0.59
C ASN A 245 24.69 10.09 2.01
N SER A 246 23.44 10.59 2.11
CA SER A 246 22.69 10.62 3.36
C SER A 246 21.87 9.35 3.57
N SER A 247 21.78 8.92 4.82
CA SER A 247 20.89 7.87 5.32
C SER A 247 19.59 8.48 5.81
N VAL A 248 18.46 7.93 5.36
CA VAL A 248 17.14 8.54 5.58
C VAL A 248 16.16 7.50 6.12
N GLU A 249 15.63 7.78 7.30
CA GLU A 249 14.54 7.01 7.90
C GLU A 249 13.21 7.73 7.66
N ILE A 250 12.30 7.06 6.95
CA ILE A 250 10.93 7.53 6.73
C ILE A 250 9.96 6.64 7.51
N VAL A 251 9.19 7.27 8.39
CA VAL A 251 8.00 6.68 9.00
C VAL A 251 6.77 7.15 8.24
N PHE A 252 6.12 6.24 7.52
CA PHE A 252 4.81 6.51 6.95
C PHE A 252 3.73 6.26 7.99
N GLN A 253 2.91 7.27 8.29
CA GLN A 253 1.83 7.24 9.29
C GLN A 253 0.49 7.36 8.59
N SER A 254 -0.30 6.28 8.56
CA SER A 254 -1.68 6.40 8.05
C SER A 254 -2.55 7.25 8.99
N THR A 255 -3.52 7.94 8.40
CA THR A 255 -4.56 8.68 9.13
C THR A 255 -5.93 8.02 8.93
N THR A 256 -6.91 8.37 9.75
CA THR A 256 -8.29 7.85 9.64
C THR A 256 -9.32 8.91 9.21
N LEU A 257 -8.89 10.04 8.63
CA LEU A 257 -9.71 11.25 8.47
C LEU A 257 -10.95 11.08 7.57
N ILE A 258 -10.90 10.27 6.50
CA ILE A 258 -12.08 9.97 5.66
C ILE A 258 -12.46 8.50 5.82
N THR A 259 -11.68 7.60 5.22
CA THR A 259 -11.93 6.16 5.24
C THR A 259 -10.63 5.42 5.57
N PRO A 260 -10.69 4.25 6.24
CA PRO A 260 -9.54 3.36 6.34
C PRO A 260 -9.07 2.95 4.95
N GLU A 261 -7.82 3.23 4.59
CA GLU A 261 -7.24 2.85 3.30
C GLU A 261 -5.89 2.16 3.44
N ASN A 262 -5.51 1.41 2.41
CA ASN A 262 -4.17 0.87 2.24
C ASN A 262 -3.45 1.71 1.19
N HIS A 263 -2.32 2.31 1.56
CA HIS A 263 -1.55 3.14 0.64
C HIS A 263 -0.25 2.42 0.25
N PRO A 264 -0.15 1.86 -0.97
CA PRO A 264 1.12 1.38 -1.50
C PRO A 264 2.03 2.58 -1.79
N MET A 265 3.01 2.80 -0.91
CA MET A 265 3.99 3.87 -1.05
C MET A 265 5.19 3.36 -1.85
N HIS A 266 5.43 4.00 -2.99
CA HIS A 266 6.51 3.66 -3.92
C HIS A 266 7.55 4.79 -3.97
N LEU A 267 8.83 4.44 -4.07
CA LEU A 267 9.94 5.40 -4.18
C LEU A 267 10.72 5.16 -5.48
N HIS A 268 10.69 6.14 -6.38
CA HIS A 268 11.44 6.05 -7.62
C HIS A 268 12.95 6.19 -7.35
N GLY A 269 13.75 5.42 -8.08
CA GLY A 269 15.22 5.50 -8.02
C GLY A 269 15.84 4.80 -6.81
N PHE A 270 15.07 4.28 -5.85
CA PHE A 270 15.61 3.60 -4.68
C PHE A 270 14.81 2.36 -4.33
N ASN A 271 15.52 1.34 -3.85
CA ASN A 271 14.92 0.37 -2.95
C ASN A 271 15.21 0.80 -1.50
N PHE A 272 14.33 0.41 -0.59
CA PHE A 272 14.42 0.74 0.82
C PHE A 272 14.12 -0.48 1.70
N HIS A 273 14.70 -0.49 2.89
CA HIS A 273 14.47 -1.52 3.89
C HIS A 273 13.20 -1.24 4.67
N ILE A 274 12.26 -2.19 4.74
CA ILE A 274 11.13 -2.12 5.69
C ILE A 274 11.60 -2.69 7.04
N LEU A 275 11.92 -1.80 7.98
CA LEU A 275 12.41 -2.16 9.30
C LEU A 275 11.31 -2.71 10.21
N GLY A 276 10.06 -2.34 9.94
CA GLY A 276 8.93 -2.88 10.69
C GLY A 276 7.62 -2.19 10.36
N GLN A 277 6.57 -2.67 11.00
CA GLN A 277 5.23 -2.08 10.95
C GLN A 277 4.62 -2.11 12.35
N GLY A 278 3.81 -1.09 12.68
CA GLY A 278 3.15 -1.00 13.99
C GLY A 278 1.76 -0.40 13.86
N PHE A 279 0.84 -0.79 14.73
CA PHE A 279 -0.50 -0.22 14.78
C PHE A 279 -0.55 1.04 15.65
N GLY A 280 -1.51 1.93 15.37
CA GLY A 280 -1.73 3.18 16.10
C GLY A 280 -0.84 4.31 15.60
N ASN A 281 -0.57 5.31 16.43
CA ASN A 281 0.34 6.40 16.08
C ASN A 281 1.78 6.01 16.34
N TYR A 282 2.70 6.58 15.58
CA TYR A 282 4.12 6.37 15.78
C TYR A 282 4.55 6.92 17.14
N ASP A 283 5.14 6.06 17.96
CA ASP A 283 5.85 6.40 19.18
C ASP A 283 7.31 5.92 19.06
N PRO A 284 8.30 6.82 18.91
CA PRO A 284 9.70 6.45 18.76
C PRO A 284 10.23 5.66 19.96
N SER A 285 9.76 5.97 21.18
CA SER A 285 10.25 5.33 22.42
C SER A 285 9.82 3.87 22.52
N ARG A 286 8.69 3.51 21.91
CA ARG A 286 8.11 2.16 22.00
C ARG A 286 8.36 1.31 20.77
N HIS A 287 8.56 1.94 19.61
CA HIS A 287 8.61 1.24 18.34
C HIS A 287 10.02 1.00 17.83
N ARG A 288 10.98 1.90 18.09
CA ARG A 288 12.35 1.75 17.56
C ARG A 288 13.06 0.49 18.06
N GLU A 289 12.84 0.11 19.31
CA GLU A 289 13.44 -1.10 19.90
C GLU A 289 12.95 -2.41 19.25
N LYS A 290 11.87 -2.37 18.46
CA LYS A 290 11.24 -3.54 17.84
C LYS A 290 11.55 -3.66 16.35
N LEU A 291 12.36 -2.76 15.81
CA LEU A 291 12.70 -2.73 14.40
C LEU A 291 13.73 -3.81 14.05
N ASN A 292 13.54 -4.42 12.88
CA ASN A 292 14.49 -5.39 12.34
C ASN A 292 15.61 -4.67 11.59
N TYR A 293 16.77 -4.56 12.24
CA TYR A 293 18.02 -4.07 11.62
C TYR A 293 18.93 -5.20 11.11
N LEU A 294 18.55 -6.47 11.31
CA LEU A 294 19.37 -7.62 10.95
C LEU A 294 19.19 -8.01 9.48
N ASN A 295 17.95 -8.22 9.07
CA ASN A 295 17.61 -8.70 7.73
C ASN A 295 16.22 -8.23 7.23
N PRO A 296 15.89 -6.93 7.36
CA PRO A 296 14.64 -6.42 6.83
C PRO A 296 14.56 -6.60 5.32
N ILE A 297 13.33 -6.66 4.81
CA ILE A 297 13.10 -6.77 3.37
C ILE A 297 13.54 -5.51 2.64
N LEU A 298 14.16 -5.68 1.47
CA LEU A 298 14.53 -4.59 0.57
C LEU A 298 13.50 -4.55 -0.57
N THR A 299 12.85 -3.41 -0.77
CA THR A 299 11.72 -3.29 -1.71
C THR A 299 11.61 -1.86 -2.24
N SER A 300 10.90 -1.70 -3.35
CA SER A 300 10.59 -0.39 -3.93
C SER A 300 9.23 0.13 -3.47
N THR A 301 8.37 -0.73 -2.91
CA THR A 301 6.98 -0.43 -2.60
C THR A 301 6.54 -1.06 -1.28
N VAL A 302 6.02 -0.25 -0.35
CA VAL A 302 5.48 -0.71 0.94
C VAL A 302 4.00 -0.37 1.05
N SER A 303 3.17 -1.35 1.38
CA SER A 303 1.78 -1.10 1.77
C SER A 303 1.75 -0.47 3.15
N VAL A 304 1.02 0.63 3.29
CA VAL A 304 0.73 1.32 4.56
C VAL A 304 -0.75 1.23 4.86
N PRO A 305 -1.18 0.24 5.66
CA PRO A 305 -2.59 0.01 5.95
C PRO A 305 -3.17 1.01 6.93
N SER A 306 -4.49 1.08 6.99
CA SER A 306 -5.17 1.98 7.92
C SER A 306 -4.80 1.66 9.36
N LYS A 307 -4.53 2.72 10.13
CA LYS A 307 -4.08 2.64 11.52
C LYS A 307 -2.75 1.93 11.70
N VAL A 308 -1.96 1.81 10.64
CA VAL A 308 -0.60 1.26 10.66
C VAL A 308 0.40 2.34 10.29
N ASN A 309 1.57 2.23 10.90
CA ASN A 309 2.77 2.95 10.53
C ASN A 309 3.79 1.96 10.01
N THR A 310 4.54 2.38 9.00
CA THR A 310 5.64 1.59 8.45
C THR A 310 6.94 2.34 8.64
N TYR A 311 7.98 1.62 9.04
CA TYR A 311 9.32 2.15 9.31
C TYR A 311 10.22 1.74 8.16
N ASN A 312 10.76 2.71 7.45
CA ASN A 312 11.51 2.48 6.22
C ASN A 312 12.85 3.20 6.31
N ASN A 313 13.91 2.57 5.81
CA ASN A 313 15.23 3.17 5.75
C ASN A 313 15.80 3.01 4.34
N PHE A 314 16.38 4.07 3.80
CA PHE A 314 17.10 4.02 2.55
C PHE A 314 18.32 4.92 2.58
N PHE A 315 19.23 4.67 1.65
CA PHE A 315 20.46 5.41 1.52
C PHE A 315 20.48 6.13 0.19
N THR A 316 20.77 7.43 0.19
CA THR A 316 20.74 8.28 -1.02
C THR A 316 22.02 8.14 -1.85
N GLN A 317 22.65 6.96 -1.86
CA GLN A 317 23.74 6.64 -2.77
C GLN A 317 23.16 6.07 -4.07
N LEU A 318 23.26 6.86 -5.14
CA LEU A 318 23.39 6.39 -6.52
C LEU A 318 24.47 7.22 -7.20
#